data_AF-A0A7S4JE71-F1
#
_entry.id   AF-A0A7S4JE71-F1
#
_cell.length_a   1.000
_cell.length_b   1.000
_cell.length_c   1.000
_cell.angle_alpha   90.00
_cell.angle_beta   90.00
_cell.angle_gamma   90.00
#
_symmetry.space_group_name_H-M   'P 1'
#
loop_
_entity.id
_entity.type
_entity.pdbx_description
1 polymer ?
#
loop_
_entity_poly.entity_id
_entity_poly.type
_entity_poly.pdbx_seq_one_letter_code
_entity_poly.pdbx_strand_id
1 'polypeptide(L)'
;SLAGVASAPSGDDDDEDEEGEGRSIVDSLADIAVDELLRFGPRPSCRPKDVMHVAERLAAAGASGKSLRRLSRTAADILESKGCAGGTNGSTSESLIELLRNDGFDMHSDRPLLWIWRFSIRQKKQRSFLRVAARRYEGMAQSQDCARQGGGDDIDDENDDDDDDSADAVPSCHPPAPEEGYDWGSIYDDPTLPLVVDVGSGMGVSLHGLATMDDEDSGSSRNKLICSADDAGIKKPSSPIELEWGNCNFAGADLSRLATGFANGASKRSGLLGRLRFFVDDAERFLERVRATYPGRVMLVMIQFPTPFRLQHPTPTGDGEEEEEGDGGDGLDDDASSSSSSSINESSSSSSSSMGEEEMQRRGNAQLPKHPFAGFMVTEKLLRRAHESLDTSRGILLLQSNCEDVAVAMRKLALSERAHFCGVSVPDRVASLHDAGGRLPRRTERWISMGGERAQGEGWSKAPLLPRRGATETEVACFLEGTPVHRCAFKCK
;
A
#
# COMPACT_ATOMS: atom_id res chain seq x y z
N SER A 1 -61.58 1.93 -4.88
CA SER A 1 -61.02 3.29 -5.00
C SER A 1 -60.34 3.62 -3.68
N LEU A 2 -59.09 3.19 -3.51
CA LEU A 2 -58.29 3.42 -2.31
C LEU A 2 -57.08 4.27 -2.72
N ALA A 3 -57.17 5.57 -2.44
CA ALA A 3 -56.06 6.49 -2.54
C ALA A 3 -55.29 6.44 -1.21
N GLY A 4 -54.10 5.81 -1.23
CA GLY A 4 -53.14 5.88 -0.14
C GLY A 4 -52.28 7.12 -0.32
N VAL A 5 -52.51 8.13 0.52
CA VAL A 5 -51.69 9.34 0.62
C VAL A 5 -50.38 8.94 1.31
N ALA A 6 -49.28 9.03 0.58
CA ALA A 6 -47.94 8.90 1.16
C ALA A 6 -47.64 10.14 2.00
N SER A 7 -47.47 9.96 3.31
CA SER A 7 -47.03 11.00 4.22
C SER A 7 -45.58 11.39 3.89
N ALA A 8 -45.37 12.66 3.54
CA ALA A 8 -44.04 13.25 3.44
C ALA A 8 -43.38 13.28 4.83
N PRO A 9 -42.09 12.97 4.95
CA PRO A 9 -41.36 13.12 6.21
C PRO A 9 -41.33 14.61 6.59
N SER A 10 -41.87 14.93 7.77
CA SER A 10 -41.78 16.24 8.39
C SER A 10 -40.32 16.53 8.74
N GLY A 11 -39.75 17.53 8.07
CA GLY A 11 -38.38 18.00 8.29
C GLY A 11 -38.33 18.89 9.52
N ASP A 12 -37.73 18.36 10.58
CA ASP A 12 -37.23 19.10 11.75
C ASP A 12 -35.69 19.06 11.71
N ASP A 13 -35.09 19.54 10.61
CA ASP A 13 -33.64 19.75 10.49
C ASP A 13 -33.36 21.25 10.71
N ASP A 14 -33.48 21.72 11.95
CA ASP A 14 -32.94 23.01 12.41
C ASP A 14 -31.39 22.90 12.53
N ASP A 15 -30.73 22.54 11.44
CA ASP A 15 -29.28 22.65 11.29
C ASP A 15 -28.98 24.12 11.00
N GLU A 16 -28.83 24.93 12.06
CA GLU A 16 -28.35 26.31 11.94
C GLU A 16 -27.08 26.34 11.09
N ASP A 17 -27.17 27.03 9.95
CA ASP A 17 -26.14 27.15 8.94
C ASP A 17 -24.84 27.71 9.56
N GLU A 18 -23.87 26.83 9.82
CA GLU A 18 -22.45 27.21 9.91
C GLU A 18 -21.98 27.64 8.51
N GLU A 19 -22.53 28.75 8.02
CA GLU A 19 -22.31 29.33 6.68
C GLU A 19 -20.93 29.99 6.53
N GLY A 20 -20.02 29.80 7.49
CA GLY A 20 -18.75 30.52 7.61
C GLY A 20 -17.50 29.79 7.13
N GLU A 21 -17.48 28.45 7.11
CA GLU A 21 -16.31 27.70 6.64
C GLU A 21 -16.42 27.40 5.15
N GLY A 22 -15.50 27.96 4.36
CA GLY A 22 -15.50 27.83 2.92
C GLY A 22 -15.56 26.36 2.47
N ARG A 23 -16.66 25.99 1.80
CA ARG A 23 -16.85 24.65 1.22
C ARG A 23 -15.60 24.23 0.46
N SER A 24 -15.14 23.00 0.71
CA SER A 24 -14.00 22.49 -0.03
C SER A 24 -14.38 22.28 -1.50
N ILE A 25 -13.39 22.38 -2.38
CA ILE A 25 -13.56 22.05 -3.80
C ILE A 25 -14.08 20.61 -3.99
N VAL A 26 -13.72 19.70 -3.08
CA VAL A 26 -14.15 18.29 -3.16
C VAL A 26 -15.62 18.15 -2.79
N ASP A 27 -16.13 18.93 -1.84
CA ASP A 27 -17.57 18.93 -1.49
C ASP A 27 -18.40 19.47 -2.67
N SER A 28 -17.91 20.54 -3.30
CA SER A 28 -18.53 21.08 -4.52
C SER A 28 -18.55 20.04 -5.66
N LEU A 29 -17.47 19.27 -5.83
CA LEU A 29 -17.42 18.18 -6.81
C LEU A 29 -18.37 17.03 -6.44
N ALA A 30 -18.54 16.73 -5.16
CA ALA A 30 -19.52 15.74 -4.69
C ALA A 30 -20.95 16.18 -4.97
N ASP A 31 -21.29 17.45 -4.71
CA ASP A 31 -22.60 18.01 -5.04
C ASP A 31 -22.87 17.97 -6.56
N ILE A 32 -21.89 18.35 -7.39
CA ILE A 32 -22.01 18.22 -8.86
C ILE A 32 -22.19 16.76 -9.27
N ALA A 33 -21.47 15.83 -8.64
CA ALA A 33 -21.61 14.41 -8.91
C ALA A 33 -22.99 13.87 -8.55
N VAL A 34 -23.62 14.38 -7.49
CA VAL A 34 -25.02 14.07 -7.15
C VAL A 34 -25.94 14.51 -8.28
N ASP A 35 -25.85 15.76 -8.72
CA ASP A 35 -26.71 16.30 -9.77
C ASP A 35 -26.53 15.54 -11.10
N GLU A 36 -25.29 15.19 -11.44
CA GLU A 36 -24.98 14.39 -12.61
C GLU A 36 -25.50 12.94 -12.50
N LEU A 37 -25.41 12.32 -11.32
CA LEU A 37 -26.01 11.00 -11.09
C LEU A 37 -27.53 11.05 -11.16
N LEU A 38 -28.19 12.09 -10.67
CA LEU A 38 -29.65 12.24 -10.80
C LEU A 38 -30.05 12.40 -12.28
N ARG A 39 -29.26 13.12 -13.08
CA ARG A 39 -29.52 13.38 -14.51
C ARG A 39 -29.25 12.18 -15.42
N PHE A 40 -28.14 11.48 -15.19
CA PHE A 40 -27.64 10.40 -16.05
C PHE A 40 -27.88 9.00 -15.48
N GLY A 41 -27.82 8.84 -14.16
CA GLY A 41 -27.92 7.57 -13.45
C GLY A 41 -29.13 6.72 -13.83
N PRO A 42 -30.36 7.24 -13.80
CA PRO A 42 -31.55 6.45 -14.15
C PRO A 42 -31.60 5.94 -15.60
N ARG A 43 -30.80 6.50 -16.51
CA ARG A 43 -30.87 6.14 -17.95
C ARG A 43 -30.42 4.69 -18.18
N PRO A 44 -31.01 3.97 -19.15
CA PRO A 44 -30.60 2.59 -19.48
C PRO A 44 -29.13 2.48 -19.93
N SER A 45 -28.57 3.53 -20.52
CA SER A 45 -27.16 3.57 -20.94
C SER A 45 -26.17 3.72 -19.78
N CYS A 46 -26.61 4.19 -18.62
CA CYS A 46 -25.79 4.23 -17.41
C CYS A 46 -25.85 2.86 -16.74
N ARG A 47 -24.73 2.14 -16.71
CA ARG A 47 -24.67 0.82 -16.07
C ARG A 47 -24.43 0.98 -14.57
N PRO A 48 -24.81 0.01 -13.74
CA PRO A 48 -24.51 0.03 -12.30
C PRO A 48 -23.04 0.32 -11.96
N LYS A 49 -22.11 -0.25 -12.73
CA LYS A 49 -20.68 0.02 -12.55
C LYS A 49 -20.28 1.47 -12.80
N ASP A 50 -20.99 2.18 -13.68
CA ASP A 50 -20.69 3.58 -13.98
C ASP A 50 -21.10 4.47 -12.80
N VAL A 51 -22.23 4.16 -12.14
CA VAL A 51 -22.66 4.80 -10.87
C VAL A 51 -21.64 4.55 -9.77
N MET A 52 -21.25 3.28 -9.58
CA MET A 52 -20.26 2.90 -8.56
C MET A 52 -18.90 3.59 -8.77
N HIS A 53 -18.42 3.70 -10.00
CA HIS A 53 -17.15 4.38 -10.28
C HIS A 53 -17.16 5.86 -9.88
N VAL A 54 -18.31 6.54 -9.88
CA VAL A 54 -18.41 7.92 -9.40
C VAL A 54 -18.24 7.97 -7.88
N ALA A 55 -19.01 7.16 -7.14
CA ALA A 55 -18.92 7.09 -5.68
C ALA A 55 -17.51 6.66 -5.22
N GLU A 56 -16.95 5.62 -5.85
CA GLU A 56 -15.62 5.10 -5.54
C GLU A 56 -14.52 6.15 -5.67
N ARG A 57 -14.56 6.99 -6.71
CA ARG A 57 -13.50 7.97 -6.96
C ARG A 57 -13.51 9.09 -5.92
N LEU A 58 -14.68 9.55 -5.48
CA LEU A 58 -14.73 10.57 -4.44
C LEU A 58 -14.40 9.99 -3.06
N ALA A 59 -14.87 8.78 -2.75
CA ALA A 59 -14.44 8.08 -1.55
C ALA A 59 -12.91 7.84 -1.54
N ALA A 60 -12.34 7.37 -2.66
CA ALA A 60 -10.89 7.18 -2.82
C ALA A 60 -10.11 8.49 -2.76
N ALA A 61 -10.73 9.62 -3.11
CA ALA A 61 -10.15 10.93 -2.90
C ALA A 61 -10.21 11.39 -1.44
N GLY A 62 -10.71 10.59 -0.49
CA GLY A 62 -10.88 11.02 0.89
C GLY A 62 -11.86 12.19 1.02
N ALA A 63 -12.90 12.22 0.16
CA ALA A 63 -14.07 13.06 0.44
C ALA A 63 -14.76 12.54 1.71
N SER A 64 -15.42 13.41 2.46
CA SER A 64 -16.15 13.07 3.67
C SER A 64 -17.31 14.05 3.87
N GLY A 65 -18.03 13.97 4.99
CA GLY A 65 -19.07 14.94 5.34
C GLY A 65 -20.40 14.78 4.60
N LYS A 66 -21.23 15.83 4.67
CA LYS A 66 -22.64 15.83 4.21
C LYS A 66 -22.76 15.57 2.70
N SER A 67 -21.90 16.17 1.88
CA SER A 67 -21.94 16.02 0.42
C SER A 67 -21.61 14.61 -0.04
N LEU A 68 -20.59 13.95 0.54
CA LEU A 68 -20.30 12.55 0.20
C LEU A 68 -21.44 11.62 0.65
N ARG A 69 -22.02 11.81 1.83
CA ARG A 69 -23.18 11.02 2.29
C ARG A 69 -24.37 11.14 1.33
N ARG A 70 -24.67 12.35 0.88
CA ARG A 70 -25.72 12.59 -0.13
C ARG A 70 -25.40 11.88 -1.45
N LEU A 71 -24.14 11.89 -1.89
CA LEU A 71 -23.69 11.14 -3.06
C LEU A 71 -23.87 9.64 -2.89
N SER A 72 -23.45 9.07 -1.77
CA SER A 72 -23.56 7.64 -1.48
C SER A 72 -25.02 7.18 -1.46
N ARG A 73 -25.92 7.93 -0.80
CA ARG A 73 -27.36 7.64 -0.78
C ARG A 73 -27.98 7.74 -2.18
N THR A 74 -27.64 8.78 -2.94
CA THR A 74 -28.09 8.93 -4.33
C THR A 74 -27.64 7.75 -5.20
N ALA A 75 -26.39 7.32 -5.05
CA ALA A 75 -25.87 6.15 -5.75
C ALA A 75 -26.63 4.87 -5.37
N ALA A 76 -26.91 4.66 -4.08
CA ALA A 76 -27.70 3.53 -3.59
C ALA A 76 -29.10 3.48 -4.23
N ASP A 77 -29.83 4.59 -4.22
CA ASP A 77 -31.19 4.66 -4.78
C ASP A 77 -31.20 4.35 -6.30
N ILE A 78 -30.20 4.84 -7.03
CA ILE A 78 -30.06 4.54 -8.45
C ILE A 78 -29.75 3.06 -8.68
N LEU A 79 -28.87 2.45 -7.88
CA LEU A 79 -28.52 1.04 -7.99
C LEU A 79 -29.71 0.12 -7.69
N GLU A 80 -30.51 0.46 -6.67
CA GLU A 80 -31.76 -0.25 -6.37
C GLU A 80 -32.76 -0.17 -7.53
N SER A 81 -32.98 1.02 -8.09
CA SER A 81 -33.90 1.22 -9.21
C SER A 81 -33.50 0.43 -10.47
N LYS A 82 -32.22 0.10 -10.62
CA LYS A 82 -31.67 -0.71 -11.71
C LYS A 82 -31.80 -2.21 -11.49
N GLY A 83 -32.40 -2.65 -10.38
CA GLY A 83 -32.58 -4.07 -10.09
C GLY A 83 -31.31 -4.80 -9.67
N CYS A 84 -30.28 -4.07 -9.20
CA CYS A 84 -29.02 -4.69 -8.75
C CYS A 84 -29.18 -5.59 -7.52
N ALA A 85 -30.28 -5.47 -6.77
CA ALA A 85 -30.58 -6.32 -5.62
C ALA A 85 -30.99 -7.76 -5.98
N GLY A 86 -31.44 -8.04 -7.21
CA GLY A 86 -32.12 -9.31 -7.54
C GLY A 86 -31.31 -10.36 -8.33
N GLY A 87 -30.01 -10.17 -8.57
CA GLY A 87 -29.20 -11.12 -9.35
C GLY A 87 -28.87 -12.40 -8.58
N THR A 88 -28.67 -13.53 -9.27
CA THR A 88 -28.31 -14.84 -8.67
C THR A 88 -26.97 -14.87 -7.91
N ASN A 89 -26.17 -13.80 -7.97
CA ASN A 89 -24.99 -13.55 -7.12
C ASN A 89 -25.25 -12.47 -6.04
N GLY A 90 -26.52 -12.31 -5.62
CA GLY A 90 -27.09 -11.10 -5.01
C GLY A 90 -26.53 -10.66 -3.65
N SER A 91 -25.89 -11.53 -2.87
CA SER A 91 -25.46 -11.15 -1.51
C SER A 91 -24.45 -10.00 -1.48
N THR A 92 -23.59 -9.89 -2.51
CA THR A 92 -22.56 -8.84 -2.58
C THR A 92 -23.14 -7.47 -2.96
N SER A 93 -24.23 -7.43 -3.71
CA SER A 93 -24.81 -6.16 -4.14
C SER A 93 -25.70 -5.55 -3.05
N GLU A 94 -26.44 -6.37 -2.30
CA GLU A 94 -27.27 -5.88 -1.18
C GLU A 94 -26.41 -5.28 -0.08
N SER A 95 -25.33 -5.97 0.32
CA SER A 95 -24.38 -5.47 1.32
C SER A 95 -23.74 -4.13 0.90
N LEU A 96 -23.46 -3.94 -0.39
CA LEU A 96 -22.89 -2.69 -0.89
C LEU A 96 -23.89 -1.52 -0.89
N ILE A 97 -25.15 -1.79 -1.27
CA ILE A 97 -26.23 -0.78 -1.21
C ILE A 97 -26.46 -0.36 0.24
N GLU A 98 -26.46 -1.31 1.16
CA GLU A 98 -26.56 -1.04 2.59
C GLU A 98 -25.39 -0.19 3.09
N LEU A 99 -24.15 -0.53 2.69
CA LEU A 99 -22.96 0.25 3.02
C LEU A 99 -23.04 1.71 2.55
N LEU A 100 -23.55 1.93 1.33
CA LEU A 100 -23.78 3.27 0.78
C LEU A 100 -24.87 4.05 1.54
N ARG A 101 -25.93 3.38 1.97
CA ARG A 101 -27.04 4.01 2.72
C ARG A 101 -26.67 4.38 4.15
N ASN A 102 -25.92 3.50 4.81
CA ASN A 102 -25.54 3.65 6.20
C ASN A 102 -24.29 4.53 6.38
N ASP A 103 -23.93 5.31 5.36
CA ASP A 103 -22.78 6.21 5.37
C ASP A 103 -21.44 5.51 5.68
N GLY A 104 -21.36 4.20 5.50
CA GLY A 104 -20.16 3.39 5.75
C GLY A 104 -19.23 3.29 4.53
N PHE A 105 -19.62 3.84 3.39
CA PHE A 105 -18.82 3.83 2.17
C PHE A 105 -17.82 5.00 2.15
N ASP A 106 -16.57 4.70 2.46
CA ASP A 106 -15.49 5.68 2.67
C ASP A 106 -14.19 5.27 1.94
N MET A 107 -13.11 6.02 2.16
CA MET A 107 -11.80 5.72 1.56
C MET A 107 -11.26 4.33 1.93
N HIS A 108 -11.63 3.79 3.09
CA HIS A 108 -11.12 2.51 3.63
C HIS A 108 -12.00 1.31 3.29
N SER A 109 -13.08 1.54 2.55
CA SER A 109 -13.91 0.50 1.97
C SER A 109 -13.17 -0.27 0.86
N ASP A 110 -13.53 -1.54 0.65
CA ASP A 110 -12.83 -2.43 -0.28
C ASP A 110 -12.68 -1.86 -1.70
N ARG A 111 -13.75 -1.24 -2.23
CA ARG A 111 -13.78 -0.76 -3.62
C ARG A 111 -12.93 0.50 -3.83
N PRO A 112 -13.02 1.56 -3.00
CA PRO A 112 -12.09 2.68 -3.03
C PRO A 112 -10.63 2.26 -2.88
N LEU A 113 -10.32 1.34 -1.96
CA LEU A 113 -8.96 0.81 -1.81
C LEU A 113 -8.46 0.08 -3.06
N LEU A 114 -9.29 -0.79 -3.65
CA LEU A 114 -8.94 -1.44 -4.92
C LEU A 114 -8.73 -0.43 -6.06
N TRP A 115 -9.47 0.69 -6.05
CA TRP A 115 -9.27 1.77 -7.01
C TRP A 115 -7.91 2.46 -6.81
N ILE A 116 -7.55 2.79 -5.55
CA ILE A 116 -6.26 3.38 -5.20
C ILE A 116 -5.11 2.45 -5.59
N TRP A 117 -5.24 1.14 -5.33
CA TRP A 117 -4.26 0.14 -5.76
C TRP A 117 -4.08 0.12 -7.28
N ARG A 118 -5.18 0.07 -8.04
CA ARG A 118 -5.11 0.14 -9.52
C ARG A 118 -4.46 1.42 -10.00
N PHE A 119 -4.70 2.53 -9.32
CA PHE A 119 -4.07 3.81 -9.63
C PHE A 119 -2.57 3.78 -9.32
N SER A 120 -2.16 3.24 -8.17
CA SER A 120 -0.76 3.21 -7.72
C SER A 120 0.11 2.31 -8.59
N ILE A 121 -0.36 1.11 -8.96
CA ILE A 121 0.39 0.19 -9.84
C ILE A 121 0.56 0.72 -11.28
N ARG A 122 -0.32 1.61 -11.73
CA ARG A 122 -0.24 2.25 -13.06
C ARG A 122 0.72 3.42 -13.10
N GLN A 123 1.10 3.97 -11.94
CA GLN A 123 2.09 5.02 -11.90
C GLN A 123 3.42 4.44 -12.35
N LYS A 124 3.92 4.92 -13.50
CA LYS A 124 5.31 4.66 -13.90
C LYS A 124 6.18 5.26 -12.80
N LYS A 125 6.82 4.40 -12.00
CA LYS A 125 7.88 4.84 -11.08
C LYS A 125 8.85 5.67 -11.91
N GLN A 126 8.96 6.96 -11.62
CA GLN A 126 9.75 7.86 -12.45
C GLN A 126 11.16 7.26 -12.58
N ARG A 127 11.73 7.14 -13.78
CA ARG A 127 13.07 6.54 -13.94
C ARG A 127 14.11 7.27 -13.10
N SER A 128 13.92 8.56 -12.86
CA SER A 128 14.69 9.36 -11.91
C SER A 128 14.66 8.78 -10.49
N PHE A 129 13.51 8.31 -9.99
CA PHE A 129 13.40 7.62 -8.70
C PHE A 129 14.31 6.40 -8.65
N LEU A 130 14.26 5.53 -9.68
CA LEU A 130 15.09 4.32 -9.71
C LEU A 130 16.57 4.66 -9.82
N ARG A 131 16.93 5.71 -10.56
CA ARG A 131 18.32 6.19 -10.68
C ARG A 131 18.85 6.82 -9.39
N VAL A 132 18.02 7.58 -8.67
CA VAL A 132 18.40 8.19 -7.39
C VAL A 132 18.57 7.11 -6.33
N ALA A 133 17.66 6.14 -6.28
CA ALA A 133 17.81 4.96 -5.43
C ALA A 133 19.10 4.19 -5.79
N ALA A 134 19.29 3.81 -7.06
CA ALA A 134 20.46 3.06 -7.51
C ALA A 134 21.78 3.77 -7.17
N ARG A 135 21.94 5.06 -7.53
CA ARG A 135 23.15 5.83 -7.22
C ARG A 135 23.47 5.87 -5.73
N ARG A 136 22.44 5.99 -4.89
CA ARG A 136 22.62 6.02 -3.43
C ARG A 136 23.14 4.68 -2.89
N TYR A 137 22.68 3.56 -3.45
CA TYR A 137 23.15 2.23 -3.04
C TYR A 137 24.51 1.87 -3.64
N GLU A 138 24.78 2.26 -4.88
CA GLU A 138 26.08 2.06 -5.54
C GLU A 138 27.20 2.84 -4.84
N GLY A 139 26.94 4.09 -4.44
CA GLY A 139 27.92 4.89 -3.69
C GLY A 139 28.28 4.28 -2.33
N MET A 140 27.35 3.56 -1.68
CA MET A 140 27.65 2.84 -0.43
C MET A 140 28.52 1.60 -0.67
N ALA A 141 28.33 0.90 -1.79
CA ALA A 141 29.15 -0.26 -2.14
C ALA A 141 30.60 0.18 -2.43
N GLN A 142 30.79 1.23 -3.23
CA GLN A 142 32.12 1.75 -3.56
C GLN A 142 32.86 2.27 -2.31
N SER A 143 32.17 2.94 -1.38
CA SER A 143 32.79 3.42 -0.15
C SER A 143 33.25 2.29 0.78
N GLN A 144 32.62 1.11 0.75
CA GLN A 144 33.06 -0.06 1.52
C GLN A 144 34.29 -0.73 0.90
N ASP A 145 34.42 -0.72 -0.42
CA ASP A 145 35.57 -1.30 -1.12
C ASP A 145 36.82 -0.43 -1.01
N CYS A 146 36.69 0.91 -1.12
CA CYS A 146 37.82 1.83 -0.92
C CYS A 146 38.37 1.79 0.52
N ALA A 147 37.51 1.58 1.53
CA ALA A 147 37.94 1.42 2.92
C ALA A 147 38.76 0.13 3.18
N ARG A 148 38.70 -0.84 2.26
CA ARG A 148 39.47 -2.09 2.32
C ARG A 148 40.78 -2.06 1.54
N GLN A 149 40.94 -1.13 0.59
CA GLN A 149 42.13 -1.02 -0.27
C GLN A 149 43.07 0.13 0.13
N GLY A 150 43.19 0.40 1.44
CA GLY A 150 44.21 1.31 1.96
C GLY A 150 45.61 0.71 1.88
N GLY A 151 46.22 0.76 0.69
CA GLY A 151 47.65 0.47 0.49
C GLY A 151 47.97 0.02 -0.94
N GLY A 152 48.27 0.98 -1.83
CA GLY A 152 48.78 0.66 -3.16
C GLY A 152 48.78 1.84 -4.13
N ASP A 153 49.90 2.55 -4.11
CA ASP A 153 50.59 3.32 -5.16
C ASP A 153 49.82 4.09 -6.24
N ASP A 154 50.23 5.36 -6.32
CA ASP A 154 49.96 6.37 -7.34
C ASP A 154 50.22 5.85 -8.77
N ILE A 155 49.20 5.89 -9.62
CA ILE A 155 49.37 5.84 -11.07
C ILE A 155 48.58 7.01 -11.66
N ASP A 156 49.34 7.98 -12.16
CA ASP A 156 48.92 9.09 -12.99
C ASP A 156 48.39 8.55 -14.33
N ASP A 157 47.10 8.64 -14.59
CA ASP A 157 46.51 8.45 -15.92
C ASP A 157 45.79 9.75 -16.32
N GLU A 158 46.57 10.63 -16.94
CA GLU A 158 46.08 11.73 -17.78
C GLU A 158 45.65 11.11 -19.11
N ASN A 159 44.34 11.06 -19.42
CA ASN A 159 43.80 11.19 -20.79
C ASN A 159 42.26 11.08 -20.85
N ASP A 160 41.73 11.74 -21.89
CA ASP A 160 40.44 11.54 -22.59
C ASP A 160 39.25 12.45 -22.23
N ASP A 161 39.26 13.62 -22.90
CA ASP A 161 38.38 13.99 -24.03
C ASP A 161 36.85 14.04 -23.84
N ASP A 162 36.37 15.26 -23.59
CA ASP A 162 35.40 16.04 -24.39
C ASP A 162 34.27 15.30 -25.13
N ASP A 163 33.17 14.99 -24.43
CA ASP A 163 31.83 14.86 -25.04
C ASP A 163 30.83 15.83 -24.36
N ASP A 164 30.72 17.01 -24.97
CA ASP A 164 29.82 18.12 -24.65
C ASP A 164 28.38 17.82 -25.10
N ASP A 165 27.62 17.09 -24.27
CA ASP A 165 26.17 16.89 -24.43
C ASP A 165 25.40 17.85 -23.48
N SER A 166 25.38 19.13 -23.87
CA SER A 166 24.73 20.25 -23.17
C SER A 166 23.20 20.27 -23.35
N ALA A 167 22.50 19.20 -22.98
CA ALA A 167 21.03 19.16 -22.95
C ALA A 167 20.49 18.93 -21.53
N ASP A 168 19.89 20.00 -21.00
CA ASP A 168 19.14 20.12 -19.74
C ASP A 168 19.98 19.92 -18.47
N ALA A 169 20.52 21.04 -17.98
CA ALA A 169 20.92 21.21 -16.59
C ALA A 169 19.73 20.90 -15.68
N VAL A 170 19.56 19.62 -15.35
CA VAL A 170 18.67 19.15 -14.29
C VAL A 170 19.04 20.00 -13.07
N PRO A 171 18.11 20.80 -12.51
CA PRO A 171 18.39 21.63 -11.35
C PRO A 171 19.16 20.77 -10.36
N SER A 172 20.35 21.23 -9.97
CA SER A 172 21.19 20.49 -9.04
C SER A 172 20.36 20.18 -7.80
N CYS A 173 19.87 18.94 -7.74
CA CYS A 173 19.13 18.39 -6.62
C CYS A 173 20.13 18.09 -5.50
N HIS A 174 21.05 19.01 -5.19
CA HIS A 174 21.74 18.96 -3.92
C HIS A 174 20.64 19.01 -2.87
N PRO A 175 20.45 17.91 -2.10
CA PRO A 175 19.50 17.95 -1.02
C PRO A 175 19.91 19.12 -0.11
N PRO A 176 18.97 19.97 0.33
CA PRO A 176 19.28 21.06 1.24
C PRO A 176 20.11 20.53 2.42
N ALA A 177 21.05 21.38 2.86
CA ALA A 177 22.05 21.03 3.86
C ALA A 177 21.40 20.32 5.07
N PRO A 178 22.09 19.35 5.71
CA PRO A 178 21.46 18.35 6.57
C PRO A 178 20.85 18.87 7.89
N GLU A 179 20.91 20.15 8.19
CA GLU A 179 20.91 20.58 9.59
C GLU A 179 19.56 20.97 10.18
N GLU A 180 18.55 21.25 9.37
CA GLU A 180 17.21 21.52 9.92
C GLU A 180 16.43 20.21 10.06
N GLY A 181 16.24 19.79 11.32
CA GLY A 181 15.29 18.75 11.70
C GLY A 181 13.84 19.15 11.39
N TYR A 182 12.89 18.26 11.66
CA TYR A 182 11.48 18.63 11.52
C TYR A 182 11.05 19.48 12.71
N ASP A 183 10.37 20.59 12.44
CA ASP A 183 9.70 21.37 13.47
C ASP A 183 8.38 20.70 13.87
N TRP A 184 8.48 19.69 14.74
CA TRP A 184 7.32 18.89 15.14
C TRP A 184 6.22 19.71 15.81
N GLY A 185 6.56 20.82 16.48
CA GLY A 185 5.59 21.70 17.14
C GLY A 185 4.72 22.52 16.18
N SER A 186 5.14 22.69 14.91
CA SER A 186 4.28 23.25 13.86
C SER A 186 3.57 22.19 13.02
N ILE A 187 3.93 20.92 13.18
CA ILE A 187 3.34 19.79 12.45
C ILE A 187 2.20 19.16 13.25
N TYR A 188 2.38 18.97 14.55
CA TYR A 188 1.42 18.30 15.43
C TYR A 188 0.87 19.23 16.50
N ASP A 189 -0.40 19.03 16.86
CA ASP A 189 -1.06 19.74 17.95
C ASP A 189 -0.40 19.40 19.30
N ASP A 190 -0.02 18.13 19.49
CA ASP A 190 0.83 17.67 20.59
C ASP A 190 1.95 16.76 20.04
N PRO A 191 3.17 17.26 19.86
CA PRO A 191 4.29 16.46 19.35
C PRO A 191 4.84 15.46 20.38
N THR A 192 4.38 15.47 21.63
CA THR A 192 4.88 14.58 22.69
C THR A 192 4.18 13.22 22.71
N LEU A 193 3.07 13.08 21.98
CA LEU A 193 2.34 11.83 21.85
C LEU A 193 3.21 10.71 21.24
N PRO A 194 2.90 9.44 21.55
CA PRO A 194 3.39 8.29 20.79
C PRO A 194 3.32 8.48 19.28
N LEU A 195 4.32 8.00 18.54
CA LEU A 195 4.39 8.11 17.09
C LEU A 195 4.33 6.73 16.43
N VAL A 196 3.50 6.64 15.40
CA VAL A 196 3.45 5.53 14.44
C VAL A 196 4.07 5.99 13.13
N VAL A 197 5.03 5.22 12.62
CA VAL A 197 5.79 5.52 11.41
C VAL A 197 5.51 4.50 10.32
N ASP A 198 5.35 4.95 9.08
CA ASP A 198 5.33 4.08 7.88
C ASP A 198 6.38 4.55 6.86
N VAL A 199 7.39 3.73 6.60
CA VAL A 199 8.44 4.05 5.62
C VAL A 199 8.17 3.36 4.30
N GLY A 200 8.22 4.14 3.21
CA GLY A 200 7.67 3.72 1.93
C GLY A 200 6.15 3.69 1.95
N SER A 201 5.54 4.71 2.57
CA SER A 201 4.11 4.74 2.88
C SER A 201 3.19 4.74 1.64
N GLY A 202 3.75 4.90 0.43
CA GLY A 202 2.98 4.94 -0.81
C GLY A 202 1.90 6.01 -0.76
N MET A 203 0.65 5.60 -1.02
CA MET A 203 -0.52 6.49 -1.01
C MET A 203 -1.00 6.87 0.41
N GLY A 204 -0.36 6.35 1.46
CA GLY A 204 -0.60 6.75 2.85
C GLY A 204 -1.92 6.25 3.46
N VAL A 205 -2.60 5.32 2.79
CA VAL A 205 -3.91 4.80 3.20
C VAL A 205 -3.87 4.20 4.59
N SER A 206 -2.88 3.34 4.89
CA SER A 206 -2.80 2.62 6.17
C SER A 206 -2.73 3.58 7.36
N LEU A 207 -1.78 4.53 7.35
CA LEU A 207 -1.67 5.56 8.40
C LEU A 207 -2.91 6.45 8.46
N HIS A 208 -3.52 6.79 7.32
CA HIS A 208 -4.75 7.57 7.32
C HIS A 208 -5.89 6.82 8.02
N GLY A 209 -6.05 5.52 7.78
CA GLY A 209 -7.12 4.76 8.42
C GLY A 209 -6.87 4.48 9.89
N LEU A 210 -5.62 4.32 10.31
CA LEU A 210 -5.27 4.24 11.73
C LEU A 210 -5.56 5.57 12.44
N ALA A 211 -5.26 6.71 11.81
CA ALA A 211 -5.48 8.03 12.37
C ALA A 211 -6.97 8.43 12.50
N THR A 212 -7.90 7.73 11.83
CA THR A 212 -9.35 7.98 11.94
C THR A 212 -10.05 7.08 12.95
N MET A 213 -9.32 6.28 13.74
CA MET A 213 -9.93 5.29 14.65
C MET A 213 -10.49 5.90 15.96
N ASP A 214 -10.34 7.21 16.17
CA ASP A 214 -10.52 7.80 17.50
C ASP A 214 -11.80 8.60 17.65
N ASP A 215 -12.38 8.99 16.51
CA ASP A 215 -13.60 9.78 16.46
C ASP A 215 -14.86 8.92 16.68
N GLU A 216 -14.75 7.58 16.58
CA GLU A 216 -15.94 6.73 16.48
C GLU A 216 -16.34 6.01 17.77
N ASP A 217 -15.39 5.73 18.68
CA ASP A 217 -15.65 4.92 19.88
C ASP A 217 -16.08 5.74 21.12
N SER A 218 -16.01 7.07 21.08
CA SER A 218 -16.39 7.91 22.23
C SER A 218 -17.91 8.11 22.38
N GLY A 219 -18.75 7.62 21.47
CA GLY A 219 -20.21 7.73 21.66
C GLY A 219 -21.16 7.00 20.71
N SER A 220 -20.70 6.35 19.64
CA SER A 220 -21.61 5.78 18.63
C SER A 220 -21.43 4.27 18.47
N SER A 221 -22.33 3.48 19.08
CA SER A 221 -22.40 2.01 18.91
C SER A 221 -22.69 1.51 17.49
N ARG A 222 -22.54 2.35 16.45
CA ARG A 222 -23.04 2.08 15.08
C ARG A 222 -22.12 1.20 14.23
N ASN A 223 -20.82 1.10 14.52
CA ASN A 223 -19.91 0.25 13.74
C ASN A 223 -19.77 -1.20 14.22
N LYS A 224 -20.66 -1.67 15.10
CA LYS A 224 -20.69 -3.05 15.56
C LYS A 224 -21.20 -4.06 14.50
N LEU A 225 -21.78 -3.59 13.38
CA LEU A 225 -22.63 -4.44 12.54
C LEU A 225 -21.94 -5.23 11.40
N ILE A 226 -20.71 -4.92 10.97
CA ILE A 226 -20.15 -5.50 9.72
C ILE A 226 -19.00 -6.49 9.95
N CYS A 227 -18.52 -6.65 11.19
CA CYS A 227 -17.48 -7.65 11.51
C CYS A 227 -17.94 -8.72 12.50
N SER A 228 -19.25 -8.84 12.76
CA SER A 228 -19.80 -9.74 13.79
C SER A 228 -19.80 -11.21 13.35
N ALA A 229 -18.62 -11.81 13.22
CA ALA A 229 -18.44 -13.23 13.51
C ALA A 229 -18.25 -13.49 15.03
N ASP A 230 -18.15 -12.43 15.83
CA ASP A 230 -17.69 -12.46 17.23
C ASP A 230 -18.79 -12.53 18.30
N ASP A 231 -20.06 -12.80 17.98
CA ASP A 231 -21.14 -12.87 18.98
C ASP A 231 -21.12 -14.18 19.84
N ALA A 232 -20.07 -14.99 19.71
CA ALA A 232 -19.90 -16.25 20.44
C ALA A 232 -19.15 -16.13 21.79
N GLY A 233 -18.85 -14.91 22.26
CA GLY A 233 -18.12 -14.71 23.53
C GLY A 233 -16.67 -15.21 23.51
N ILE A 234 -16.11 -15.42 22.32
CA ILE A 234 -14.71 -15.80 22.13
C ILE A 234 -13.86 -14.58 22.45
N LYS A 235 -12.98 -14.68 23.47
CA LYS A 235 -11.98 -13.64 23.73
C LYS A 235 -11.19 -13.40 22.45
N LYS A 236 -11.33 -12.21 21.87
CA LYS A 236 -10.57 -11.80 20.69
C LYS A 236 -9.09 -12.06 20.97
N PRO A 237 -8.37 -12.79 20.10
CA PRO A 237 -6.95 -13.02 20.30
C PRO A 237 -6.24 -11.67 20.42
N SER A 238 -5.40 -11.52 21.44
CA SER A 238 -4.60 -10.31 21.65
C SER A 238 -3.68 -10.13 20.43
N SER A 239 -3.91 -9.08 19.64
CA SER A 239 -2.97 -8.68 18.60
C SER A 239 -1.63 -8.34 19.25
N PRO A 240 -0.47 -8.67 18.65
CA PRO A 240 0.81 -8.24 19.17
C PRO A 240 1.00 -6.71 19.16
N ILE A 241 0.14 -5.97 18.46
CA ILE A 241 0.15 -4.51 18.37
C ILE A 241 -1.05 -3.98 19.16
N GLU A 242 -0.83 -3.67 20.44
CA GLU A 242 -1.82 -3.05 21.33
C GLU A 242 -1.47 -1.57 21.48
N LEU A 243 -2.08 -0.73 20.65
CA LEU A 243 -1.93 0.72 20.69
C LEU A 243 -3.28 1.40 20.86
N GLU A 244 -3.32 2.44 21.69
CA GLU A 244 -4.39 3.42 21.69
C GLU A 244 -4.15 4.36 20.51
N TRP A 245 -4.66 3.98 19.33
CA TRP A 245 -4.59 4.80 18.10
C TRP A 245 -5.02 6.25 18.39
N GLY A 246 -5.99 6.38 19.33
CA GLY A 246 -6.47 7.54 20.11
C GLY A 246 -5.50 8.67 20.25
N ASN A 247 -4.34 8.22 20.69
CA ASN A 247 -3.40 8.99 21.43
C ASN A 247 -2.03 8.88 20.74
N CYS A 248 -2.04 8.74 19.41
CA CYS A 248 -0.87 8.64 18.57
C CYS A 248 -0.84 9.76 17.53
N ASN A 249 0.37 10.25 17.26
CA ASN A 249 0.71 10.90 16.01
C ASN A 249 1.12 9.86 14.97
N PHE A 250 1.07 10.25 13.71
CA PHE A 250 1.33 9.40 12.57
C PHE A 250 2.22 10.12 11.55
N ALA A 251 3.31 9.48 11.14
CA ALA A 251 4.22 10.02 10.13
C ALA A 251 4.54 9.00 9.04
N GLY A 252 4.22 9.33 7.80
CA GLY A 252 4.60 8.53 6.64
C GLY A 252 5.75 9.19 5.86
N ALA A 253 6.65 8.39 5.30
CA ALA A 253 7.68 8.89 4.39
C ALA A 253 7.69 8.08 3.09
N ASP A 254 7.73 8.78 1.96
CA ASP A 254 7.90 8.16 0.65
C ASP A 254 8.66 9.11 -0.28
N LEU A 255 9.53 8.59 -1.13
CA LEU A 255 10.25 9.40 -2.12
C LEU A 255 9.31 9.93 -3.23
N SER A 256 8.12 9.37 -3.38
CA SER A 256 7.10 9.79 -4.34
C SER A 256 6.36 11.04 -3.86
N ARG A 257 6.70 12.19 -4.45
CA ARG A 257 5.96 13.45 -4.26
C ARG A 257 4.48 13.33 -4.62
N LEU A 258 4.14 12.53 -5.64
CA LEU A 258 2.76 12.29 -6.03
C LEU A 258 1.99 11.59 -4.92
N ALA A 259 2.57 10.54 -4.35
CA ALA A 259 1.89 9.70 -3.36
C ALA A 259 1.76 10.41 -2.01
N THR A 260 2.83 11.06 -1.54
CA THR A 260 2.79 11.93 -0.34
C THR A 260 1.88 13.15 -0.51
N GLY A 261 1.82 13.73 -1.72
CA GLY A 261 0.90 14.82 -2.04
C GLY A 261 -0.57 14.37 -1.99
N PHE A 262 -0.87 13.20 -2.54
CA PHE A 262 -2.19 12.58 -2.39
C PHE A 262 -2.53 12.34 -0.91
N ALA A 263 -1.62 11.71 -0.16
CA ALA A 263 -1.82 11.34 1.24
C ALA A 263 -2.07 12.58 2.12
N ASN A 264 -1.22 13.60 2.02
CA ASN A 264 -1.41 14.87 2.72
C ASN A 264 -2.73 15.57 2.31
N GLY A 265 -3.11 15.46 1.04
CA GLY A 265 -4.39 15.99 0.56
C GLY A 265 -5.58 15.29 1.21
N ALA A 266 -5.54 13.96 1.32
CA ALA A 266 -6.57 13.16 1.99
C ALA A 266 -6.64 13.49 3.49
N SER A 267 -5.48 13.51 4.17
CA SER A 267 -5.39 13.89 5.59
C SER A 267 -5.97 15.28 5.86
N LYS A 268 -5.70 16.26 4.97
CA LYS A 268 -6.27 17.61 5.08
C LYS A 268 -7.80 17.62 5.00
N ARG A 269 -8.38 16.88 4.06
CA ARG A 269 -9.85 16.80 3.91
C ARG A 269 -10.52 16.09 5.08
N SER A 270 -9.81 15.17 5.71
CA SER A 270 -10.27 14.46 6.89
C SER A 270 -10.00 15.21 8.20
N GLY A 271 -9.43 16.43 8.17
CA GLY A 271 -9.12 17.20 9.38
C GLY A 271 -7.97 16.64 10.22
N LEU A 272 -7.11 15.79 9.64
CA LEU A 272 -6.09 15.03 10.38
C LEU A 272 -4.71 15.71 10.43
N LEU A 273 -4.55 16.93 9.89
CA LEU A 273 -3.22 17.55 9.74
C LEU A 273 -2.49 17.77 11.07
N GLY A 274 -3.22 17.98 12.18
CA GLY A 274 -2.65 18.16 13.51
C GLY A 274 -2.07 16.89 14.14
N ARG A 275 -2.23 15.72 13.49
CA ARG A 275 -1.72 14.44 14.02
C ARG A 275 -1.20 13.45 12.98
N LEU A 276 -1.42 13.70 11.69
CA LEU A 276 -0.99 12.85 10.58
C LEU A 276 -0.28 13.67 9.51
N ARG A 277 0.98 13.30 9.21
CA ARG A 277 1.79 13.99 8.21
C ARG A 277 2.56 13.02 7.29
N PHE A 278 2.68 13.38 6.02
CA PHE A 278 3.50 12.65 5.05
C PHE A 278 4.65 13.51 4.52
N PHE A 279 5.84 12.92 4.44
CA PHE A 279 7.08 13.58 4.04
C PHE A 279 7.64 13.00 2.75
N VAL A 280 8.11 13.88 1.87
CA VAL A 280 8.95 13.48 0.73
C VAL A 280 10.38 13.33 1.23
N ASP A 281 10.72 12.16 1.73
CA ASP A 281 12.06 11.89 2.29
C ASP A 281 12.51 10.44 2.03
N ASP A 282 13.81 10.23 2.13
CA ASP A 282 14.43 8.92 2.12
C ASP A 282 14.17 8.20 3.45
N ALA A 283 13.85 6.92 3.41
CA ALA A 283 13.46 6.17 4.61
C ALA A 283 14.54 6.16 5.71
N GLU A 284 15.82 6.03 5.36
CA GLU A 284 16.91 6.03 6.34
C GLU A 284 17.09 7.42 6.97
N ARG A 285 17.10 8.47 6.12
CA ARG A 285 17.23 9.87 6.59
C ARG A 285 16.03 10.28 7.43
N PHE A 286 14.83 9.87 7.04
CA PHE A 286 13.60 10.13 7.75
C PHE A 286 13.65 9.55 9.17
N LEU A 287 13.98 8.26 9.32
CA LEU A 287 14.08 7.61 10.63
C LEU A 287 15.20 8.23 11.48
N GLU A 288 16.34 8.58 10.88
CA GLU A 288 17.42 9.28 11.58
C GLU A 288 16.96 10.63 12.15
N ARG A 289 16.16 11.40 11.39
CA ARG A 289 15.56 12.66 11.85
C ARG A 289 14.50 12.45 12.92
N VAL A 290 13.63 11.46 12.76
CA VAL A 290 12.62 11.09 13.77
C VAL A 290 13.31 10.77 15.08
N ARG A 291 14.30 9.87 15.08
CA ARG A 291 15.10 9.53 16.26
C ARG A 291 15.75 10.75 16.90
N ALA A 292 16.33 11.63 16.08
CA ALA A 292 17.11 12.76 16.58
C ALA A 292 16.25 13.89 17.16
N THR A 293 15.02 14.06 16.68
CA THR A 293 14.27 15.31 16.92
C THR A 293 12.84 15.13 17.41
N TYR A 294 12.21 13.97 17.24
CA TYR A 294 10.84 13.75 17.70
C TYR A 294 10.81 13.64 19.23
N PRO A 295 10.01 14.46 19.95
CA PRO A 295 10.07 14.49 21.41
C PRO A 295 9.29 13.34 22.08
N GLY A 296 8.33 12.74 21.38
CA GLY A 296 7.57 11.57 21.85
C GLY A 296 8.29 10.24 21.61
N ARG A 297 7.60 9.13 21.92
CA ARG A 297 8.12 7.76 21.73
C ARG A 297 7.66 7.18 20.41
N VAL A 298 8.54 6.53 19.64
CA VAL A 298 8.10 5.78 18.45
C VAL A 298 7.65 4.38 18.87
N MET A 299 6.35 4.11 18.74
CA MET A 299 5.75 2.86 19.20
C MET A 299 5.67 1.80 18.11
N LEU A 300 5.57 2.22 16.85
CA LEU A 300 5.44 1.32 15.71
C LEU A 300 6.18 1.90 14.51
N VAL A 301 7.02 1.08 13.88
CA VAL A 301 7.58 1.33 12.55
C VAL A 301 7.04 0.26 11.62
N MET A 302 6.44 0.68 10.52
CA MET A 302 5.89 -0.19 9.49
C MET A 302 6.73 -0.10 8.23
N ILE A 303 6.97 -1.25 7.60
CA ILE A 303 7.53 -1.37 6.26
C ILE A 303 6.62 -2.32 5.48
N GLN A 304 5.74 -1.75 4.67
CA GLN A 304 4.64 -2.48 4.05
C GLN A 304 4.82 -2.54 2.53
N PHE A 305 4.81 -3.75 1.97
CA PHE A 305 4.86 -4.02 0.54
C PHE A 305 5.99 -3.29 -0.20
N PRO A 306 7.25 -3.37 0.28
CA PRO A 306 8.37 -2.74 -0.43
C PRO A 306 8.50 -3.30 -1.84
N THR A 307 9.05 -2.49 -2.74
CA THR A 307 9.27 -2.93 -4.13
C THR A 307 10.15 -4.18 -4.15
N PRO A 308 9.71 -5.29 -4.77
CA PRO A 308 10.47 -6.53 -4.76
C PRO A 308 11.78 -6.39 -5.55
N PHE A 309 12.79 -7.19 -5.20
CA PHE A 309 13.96 -7.41 -6.06
C PHE A 309 13.64 -8.47 -7.13
N ARG A 310 14.54 -8.65 -8.10
CA ARG A 310 14.41 -9.68 -9.14
C ARG A 310 14.67 -11.05 -8.52
N LEU A 311 13.78 -12.00 -8.78
CA LEU A 311 14.01 -13.39 -8.43
C LEU A 311 15.15 -13.92 -9.31
N GLN A 312 16.28 -14.28 -8.70
CA GLN A 312 17.43 -14.85 -9.40
C GLN A 312 17.29 -16.37 -9.42
N HIS A 313 17.54 -16.98 -10.58
CA HIS A 313 17.76 -18.41 -10.64
C HIS A 313 19.12 -18.71 -9.99
N PRO A 314 19.24 -19.77 -9.18
CA PRO A 314 20.56 -20.26 -8.82
C PRO A 314 21.26 -20.56 -10.15
N THR A 315 22.32 -19.82 -10.44
CA THR A 315 23.24 -20.22 -11.51
C THR A 315 23.70 -21.62 -11.15
N PRO A 316 23.50 -22.62 -12.04
CA PRO A 316 24.06 -23.94 -11.81
C PRO A 316 25.51 -23.72 -11.42
N THR A 317 25.91 -24.14 -10.23
CA THR A 317 27.31 -24.12 -9.82
C THR A 317 28.00 -25.19 -10.65
N GLY A 318 28.24 -24.86 -11.92
CA GLY A 318 28.94 -25.66 -12.88
C GLY A 318 30.42 -25.48 -12.61
N ASP A 319 30.98 -26.41 -11.83
CA ASP A 319 32.39 -26.77 -11.92
C ASP A 319 32.68 -27.58 -13.21
N GLY A 320 31.73 -27.57 -14.17
CA GLY A 320 31.87 -28.15 -15.49
C GLY A 320 32.22 -27.05 -16.47
N GLU A 321 33.46 -27.10 -16.96
CA GLU A 321 33.94 -26.34 -18.12
C GLU A 321 32.87 -26.37 -19.24
N GLU A 322 32.35 -25.20 -19.61
CA GLU A 322 31.39 -25.05 -20.70
C GLU A 322 32.08 -25.37 -22.03
N GLU A 323 31.88 -26.59 -22.55
CA GLU A 323 31.89 -26.82 -23.99
C GLU A 323 30.57 -26.26 -24.54
N GLU A 324 30.67 -25.18 -25.32
CA GLU A 324 29.58 -24.66 -26.15
C GLU A 324 29.15 -25.73 -27.17
N GLU A 325 28.11 -26.49 -26.88
CA GLU A 325 27.32 -27.15 -27.92
C GLU A 325 25.85 -26.77 -27.80
N GLY A 326 25.34 -26.16 -28.88
CA GLY A 326 23.97 -25.73 -29.02
C GLY A 326 23.02 -26.88 -29.33
N ASP A 327 21.87 -26.88 -28.67
CA ASP A 327 20.70 -27.72 -28.97
C ASP A 327 19.52 -27.04 -28.23
N GLY A 328 18.32 -26.76 -28.74
CA GLY A 328 17.57 -27.34 -29.85
C GLY A 328 16.28 -27.94 -29.28
N GLY A 329 15.16 -27.20 -29.28
CA GLY A 329 13.83 -27.68 -28.82
C GLY A 329 13.74 -27.82 -27.30
N ASP A 330 12.63 -27.58 -26.61
CA ASP A 330 11.31 -28.15 -26.83
C ASP A 330 10.22 -27.24 -26.28
N GLY A 331 9.12 -27.13 -27.04
CA GLY A 331 7.94 -26.38 -26.67
C GLY A 331 7.06 -27.14 -25.68
N LEU A 332 6.60 -26.43 -24.65
CA LEU A 332 5.49 -26.83 -23.81
C LEU A 332 4.49 -25.67 -23.76
N ASP A 333 3.32 -25.94 -24.34
CA ASP A 333 2.14 -25.07 -24.34
C ASP A 333 1.60 -24.92 -22.91
N ASP A 334 1.30 -23.70 -22.46
CA ASP A 334 0.46 -23.49 -21.27
C ASP A 334 -0.39 -22.21 -21.34
N ASP A 335 -1.70 -22.46 -21.38
CA ASP A 335 -2.82 -21.54 -21.55
C ASP A 335 -2.89 -20.42 -20.49
N ALA A 336 -2.86 -19.17 -20.96
CA ALA A 336 -3.29 -18.00 -20.21
C ALA A 336 -4.77 -17.70 -20.47
N SER A 337 -5.65 -18.21 -19.60
CA SER A 337 -7.07 -17.82 -19.58
C SER A 337 -7.23 -16.37 -19.09
N SER A 338 -7.43 -15.47 -20.05
CA SER A 338 -7.99 -14.15 -19.83
C SER A 338 -9.52 -14.28 -19.78
N SER A 339 -10.13 -14.11 -18.61
CA SER A 339 -11.58 -13.98 -18.47
C SER A 339 -12.01 -12.60 -18.96
N SER A 340 -12.20 -12.49 -20.27
CA SER A 340 -12.85 -11.37 -20.94
C SER A 340 -14.34 -11.68 -21.09
N SER A 341 -15.18 -10.84 -20.51
CA SER A 341 -16.62 -10.84 -20.72
C SER A 341 -16.95 -10.16 -22.07
N SER A 342 -17.28 -10.97 -23.08
CA SER A 342 -18.26 -10.81 -24.20
C SER A 342 -18.48 -9.42 -24.86
N SER A 343 -18.59 -9.21 -26.17
CA SER A 343 -18.42 -9.99 -27.42
C SER A 343 -18.57 -8.96 -28.57
N ILE A 344 -17.62 -8.83 -29.50
CA ILE A 344 -17.91 -8.47 -30.90
C ILE A 344 -16.99 -9.31 -31.78
N ASN A 345 -17.62 -9.93 -32.76
CA ASN A 345 -17.14 -10.99 -33.62
C ASN A 345 -16.59 -10.37 -34.91
N GLU A 346 -15.27 -10.38 -35.14
CA GLU A 346 -14.70 -10.25 -36.49
C GLU A 346 -13.54 -11.23 -36.64
N SER A 347 -13.76 -12.20 -37.52
CA SER A 347 -12.83 -13.25 -37.90
C SER A 347 -11.82 -12.74 -38.92
N SER A 348 -10.57 -12.60 -38.51
CA SER A 348 -9.42 -12.53 -39.40
C SER A 348 -8.32 -13.45 -38.87
N SER A 349 -8.03 -14.49 -39.65
CA SER A 349 -7.01 -15.50 -39.40
C SER A 349 -5.61 -14.89 -39.60
N SER A 350 -4.88 -14.68 -38.51
CA SER A 350 -3.46 -14.35 -38.52
C SER A 350 -2.67 -15.40 -37.75
N SER A 351 -1.80 -16.13 -38.45
CA SER A 351 -0.78 -17.02 -37.92
C SER A 351 0.16 -16.26 -36.97
N SER A 352 0.03 -16.50 -35.67
CA SER A 352 0.76 -15.81 -34.60
C SER A 352 2.09 -16.49 -34.27
N SER A 353 3.16 -15.71 -34.32
CA SER A 353 4.52 -16.07 -33.93
C SER A 353 4.65 -16.26 -32.41
N SER A 354 4.99 -17.48 -31.98
CA SER A 354 5.20 -17.93 -30.59
C SER A 354 6.37 -17.25 -29.84
N MET A 355 7.16 -16.36 -30.46
CA MET A 355 8.32 -15.72 -29.83
C MET A 355 7.99 -14.49 -28.96
N GLY A 356 6.74 -14.06 -28.89
CA GLY A 356 6.36 -12.80 -28.22
C GLY A 356 6.29 -12.86 -26.68
N GLU A 357 5.91 -13.99 -26.09
CA GLU A 357 5.58 -14.03 -24.65
C GLU A 357 6.82 -14.05 -23.73
N GLU A 358 7.86 -14.78 -24.10
CA GLU A 358 9.12 -14.79 -23.34
C GLU A 358 9.80 -13.42 -23.35
N GLU A 359 9.83 -12.74 -24.51
CA GLU A 359 10.42 -11.41 -24.61
C GLU A 359 9.61 -10.39 -23.80
N MET A 360 8.28 -10.51 -23.77
CA MET A 360 7.41 -9.67 -22.95
C MET A 360 7.62 -9.92 -21.45
N GLN A 361 7.85 -11.17 -21.01
CA GLN A 361 8.20 -11.49 -19.62
C GLN A 361 9.59 -10.96 -19.22
N ARG A 362 10.58 -10.99 -20.13
CA ARG A 362 11.91 -10.41 -19.87
C ARG A 362 11.85 -8.89 -19.64
N ARG A 363 10.95 -8.18 -20.32
CA ARG A 363 10.79 -6.72 -20.17
C ARG A 363 10.10 -6.31 -18.87
N GLY A 364 9.24 -7.15 -18.31
CA GLY A 364 8.38 -6.81 -17.17
C GLY A 364 9.09 -6.63 -15.82
N ASN A 365 10.28 -7.23 -15.62
CA ASN A 365 11.02 -7.20 -14.34
C ASN A 365 12.45 -6.65 -14.46
N ALA A 366 12.80 -6.09 -15.61
CA ALA A 366 14.13 -5.53 -15.86
C ALA A 366 14.43 -4.32 -14.95
N GLN A 367 13.38 -3.63 -14.47
CA GLN A 367 13.47 -2.48 -13.58
C GLN A 367 13.64 -2.83 -12.10
N LEU A 368 13.53 -4.10 -11.70
CA LEU A 368 13.68 -4.51 -10.31
C LEU A 368 15.16 -4.60 -9.92
N PRO A 369 15.52 -4.23 -8.68
CA PRO A 369 16.84 -4.47 -8.09
C PRO A 369 17.34 -5.88 -8.38
N LYS A 370 18.57 -6.05 -8.86
CA LYS A 370 19.08 -7.39 -9.21
C LYS A 370 19.17 -8.29 -7.98
N HIS A 371 19.56 -7.72 -6.84
CA HIS A 371 19.85 -8.45 -5.60
C HIS A 371 19.21 -7.74 -4.40
N PRO A 372 18.87 -8.46 -3.30
CA PRO A 372 18.53 -7.86 -2.01
C PRO A 372 19.51 -6.81 -1.46
N PHE A 373 20.74 -6.75 -1.99
CA PHE A 373 21.77 -5.79 -1.60
C PHE A 373 22.01 -4.69 -2.66
N ALA A 374 21.36 -4.79 -3.82
CA ALA A 374 21.60 -3.94 -4.98
C ALA A 374 20.35 -3.09 -5.31
N GLY A 375 19.94 -2.23 -4.37
CA GLY A 375 18.82 -1.30 -4.56
C GLY A 375 17.49 -1.73 -3.95
N PHE A 376 17.46 -2.81 -3.17
CA PHE A 376 16.29 -3.15 -2.37
C PHE A 376 16.19 -2.21 -1.16
N MET A 377 14.97 -1.73 -0.89
CA MET A 377 14.73 -0.72 0.14
C MET A 377 15.03 -1.21 1.56
N VAL A 378 14.74 -2.48 1.85
CA VAL A 378 14.90 -3.03 3.20
C VAL A 378 16.30 -3.58 3.37
N THR A 379 17.17 -2.77 3.95
CA THR A 379 18.57 -3.09 4.25
C THR A 379 18.80 -3.29 5.74
N GLU A 380 19.91 -3.91 6.14
CA GLU A 380 20.31 -3.96 7.55
C GLU A 380 20.43 -2.57 8.19
N LYS A 381 20.89 -1.59 7.40
CA LYS A 381 21.04 -0.21 7.85
C LYS A 381 19.68 0.42 8.14
N LEU A 382 18.70 0.29 7.23
CA LEU A 382 17.34 0.78 7.46
C LEU A 382 16.72 0.13 8.71
N LEU A 383 16.83 -1.19 8.84
CA LEU A 383 16.31 -1.90 10.01
C LEU A 383 16.99 -1.44 11.30
N ARG A 384 18.30 -1.22 11.30
CA ARG A 384 19.00 -0.65 12.45
C ARG A 384 18.47 0.75 12.81
N ARG A 385 18.22 1.62 11.81
CA ARG A 385 17.60 2.93 12.06
C ARG A 385 16.20 2.81 12.65
N ALA A 386 15.40 1.84 12.19
CA ALA A 386 14.09 1.57 12.78
C ALA A 386 14.23 1.12 14.25
N HIS A 387 15.14 0.19 14.54
CA HIS A 387 15.43 -0.27 15.91
C HIS A 387 15.85 0.89 16.82
N GLU A 388 16.75 1.74 16.33
CA GLU A 388 17.25 2.91 17.07
C GLU A 388 16.19 3.99 17.32
N SER A 389 15.13 4.02 16.50
CA SER A 389 14.03 4.98 16.63
C SER A 389 12.94 4.48 17.58
N LEU A 390 12.71 3.17 17.63
CA LEU A 390 11.66 2.52 18.41
C LEU A 390 11.89 2.64 19.93
N ASP A 391 10.79 2.74 20.69
CA ASP A 391 10.81 2.56 22.13
C ASP A 391 11.35 1.17 22.46
N THR A 392 12.41 1.09 23.28
CA THR A 392 13.13 -0.16 23.54
C THR A 392 12.30 -1.20 24.29
N SER A 393 11.24 -0.79 24.99
CA SER A 393 10.43 -1.66 25.83
C SER A 393 9.16 -2.17 25.15
N ARG A 394 8.52 -1.32 24.34
CA ARG A 394 7.20 -1.58 23.73
C ARG A 394 7.15 -1.35 22.23
N GLY A 395 8.24 -0.87 21.63
CA GLY A 395 8.29 -0.58 20.20
C GLY A 395 8.19 -1.85 19.36
N ILE A 396 7.38 -1.79 18.30
CA ILE A 396 7.18 -2.89 17.36
C ILE A 396 7.65 -2.48 15.96
N LEU A 397 8.36 -3.38 15.29
CA LEU A 397 8.57 -3.34 13.84
C LEU A 397 7.58 -4.28 13.16
N LEU A 398 6.78 -3.76 12.23
CA LEU A 398 5.88 -4.55 11.38
C LEU A 398 6.42 -4.61 9.95
N LEU A 399 6.63 -5.83 9.45
CA LEU A 399 7.04 -6.08 8.07
C LEU A 399 5.93 -6.85 7.33
N GLN A 400 5.55 -6.36 6.14
CA GLN A 400 4.56 -7.01 5.29
C GLN A 400 5.00 -7.07 3.83
N SER A 401 4.69 -8.17 3.13
CA SER A 401 4.83 -8.26 1.68
C SER A 401 3.87 -9.29 1.09
N ASN A 402 3.44 -9.09 -0.15
CA ASN A 402 2.73 -10.09 -0.95
C ASN A 402 3.68 -10.99 -1.78
N CYS A 403 5.00 -10.77 -1.69
CA CYS A 403 6.02 -11.61 -2.32
C CYS A 403 6.70 -12.46 -1.24
N GLU A 404 6.52 -13.79 -1.28
CA GLU A 404 7.02 -14.69 -0.24
C GLU A 404 8.54 -14.60 -0.04
N ASP A 405 9.30 -14.60 -1.13
CA ASP A 405 10.76 -14.52 -1.13
C ASP A 405 11.27 -13.20 -0.51
N VAL A 406 10.57 -12.09 -0.80
CA VAL A 406 10.87 -10.78 -0.22
C VAL A 406 10.56 -10.76 1.27
N ALA A 407 9.42 -11.31 1.68
CA ALA A 407 9.04 -11.40 3.09
C ALA A 407 10.07 -12.19 3.89
N VAL A 408 10.48 -13.36 3.38
CA VAL A 408 11.50 -14.21 4.02
C VAL A 408 12.83 -13.49 4.12
N ALA A 409 13.27 -12.80 3.05
CA ALA A 409 14.49 -12.01 3.07
C ALA A 409 14.44 -10.90 4.13
N MET A 410 13.34 -10.15 4.22
CA MET A 410 13.14 -9.11 5.23
C MET A 410 13.19 -9.68 6.66
N ARG A 411 12.52 -10.81 6.91
CA ARG A 411 12.55 -11.47 8.24
C ARG A 411 13.97 -11.91 8.61
N LYS A 412 14.73 -12.47 7.68
CA LYS A 412 16.15 -12.84 7.91
C LYS A 412 17.01 -11.64 8.28
N LEU A 413 16.85 -10.54 7.55
CA LEU A 413 17.55 -9.28 7.85
C LEU A 413 17.19 -8.73 9.23
N ALA A 414 15.91 -8.76 9.61
CA ALA A 414 15.47 -8.32 10.93
C ALA A 414 16.05 -9.18 12.06
N LEU A 415 16.07 -10.50 11.88
CA LEU A 415 16.61 -11.43 12.89
C LEU A 415 18.13 -11.46 12.97
N SER A 416 18.83 -10.84 12.00
CA SER A 416 20.29 -10.80 11.97
C SER A 416 20.85 -10.13 13.23
N GLU A 417 22.09 -10.47 13.58
CA GLU A 417 22.77 -9.90 14.74
C GLU A 417 22.95 -8.38 14.62
N ARG A 418 22.92 -7.83 13.41
CA ARG A 418 23.19 -6.43 13.12
C ARG A 418 21.95 -5.53 13.18
N ALA A 419 20.76 -6.11 13.07
CA ALA A 419 19.48 -5.38 13.12
C ALA A 419 18.85 -5.36 14.52
N HIS A 420 19.29 -6.24 15.43
CA HIS A 420 18.89 -6.27 16.85
C HIS A 420 17.38 -6.46 17.11
N PHE A 421 16.65 -7.17 16.24
CA PHE A 421 15.24 -7.51 16.47
C PHE A 421 15.01 -8.97 16.83
N CYS A 422 14.04 -9.24 17.72
CA CYS A 422 13.52 -10.59 17.96
C CYS A 422 12.07 -10.72 17.52
N GLY A 423 11.74 -11.89 16.95
CA GLY A 423 10.39 -12.18 16.47
C GLY A 423 9.38 -12.18 17.61
N VAL A 424 8.20 -11.63 17.34
CA VAL A 424 7.05 -11.68 18.24
C VAL A 424 6.21 -12.91 17.89
N SER A 425 5.76 -13.63 18.93
CA SER A 425 4.84 -14.75 18.73
C SER A 425 3.47 -14.22 18.32
N VAL A 426 2.90 -14.80 17.27
CA VAL A 426 1.57 -14.42 16.75
C VAL A 426 0.56 -15.53 17.04
N PRO A 427 -0.70 -15.20 17.40
CA PRO A 427 -1.73 -16.21 17.70
C PRO A 427 -2.08 -17.07 16.47
N ASP A 428 -2.37 -16.42 15.34
CA ASP A 428 -2.83 -17.07 14.11
C ASP A 428 -1.65 -17.42 13.20
N ARG A 429 -0.90 -18.46 13.57
CA ARG A 429 0.28 -18.90 12.82
C ARG A 429 -0.09 -19.51 11.47
N VAL A 430 0.72 -19.29 10.44
CA VAL A 430 0.61 -19.99 9.15
C VAL A 430 1.12 -21.43 9.33
N ALA A 431 0.22 -22.41 9.49
CA ALA A 431 0.59 -23.81 9.66
C ALA A 431 0.90 -24.51 8.33
N SER A 432 0.11 -24.22 7.30
CA SER A 432 0.33 -24.66 5.91
C SER A 432 -0.10 -23.56 4.94
N LEU A 433 0.53 -23.46 3.77
CA LEU A 433 0.07 -22.52 2.74
C LEU A 433 -1.25 -22.92 2.10
N HIS A 434 -1.67 -24.19 2.18
CA HIS A 434 -3.03 -24.57 1.81
C HIS A 434 -4.06 -23.87 2.69
N ASP A 435 -3.69 -23.47 3.91
CA ASP A 435 -4.59 -22.74 4.82
C ASP A 435 -4.89 -21.31 4.34
N ALA A 436 -4.11 -20.78 3.39
CA ALA A 436 -4.36 -19.48 2.79
C ALA A 436 -5.54 -19.51 1.78
N GLY A 437 -6.06 -20.69 1.43
CA GLY A 437 -7.27 -20.86 0.59
C GLY A 437 -7.18 -20.26 -0.81
N GLY A 438 -5.98 -19.87 -1.24
CA GLY A 438 -5.73 -18.99 -2.37
C GLY A 438 -4.87 -19.60 -3.46
N ARG A 439 -4.92 -19.02 -4.66
CA ARG A 439 -4.01 -19.38 -5.76
C ARG A 439 -2.60 -18.90 -5.42
N LEU A 440 -1.62 -19.80 -5.51
CA LEU A 440 -0.22 -19.40 -5.34
C LEU A 440 0.20 -18.51 -6.51
N PRO A 441 0.81 -17.34 -6.26
CA PRO A 441 1.39 -16.53 -7.32
C PRO A 441 2.52 -17.30 -8.04
N ARG A 442 2.63 -17.16 -9.37
CA ARG A 442 3.72 -17.79 -10.17
C ARG A 442 5.12 -17.52 -9.62
N ARG A 443 5.36 -16.32 -9.05
CA ARG A 443 6.63 -15.97 -8.40
C ARG A 443 6.91 -16.87 -7.20
N THR A 444 5.89 -17.13 -6.38
CA THR A 444 5.95 -18.02 -5.24
C THR A 444 6.20 -19.46 -5.68
N GLU A 445 5.53 -19.94 -6.72
CA GLU A 445 5.78 -21.27 -7.30
C GLU A 445 7.24 -21.44 -7.72
N ARG A 446 7.80 -20.43 -8.43
CA ARG A 446 9.23 -20.42 -8.80
C ARG A 446 10.17 -20.37 -7.60
N TRP A 447 9.85 -19.58 -6.59
CA TRP A 447 10.63 -19.54 -5.35
C TRP A 447 10.68 -20.92 -4.68
N ILE A 448 9.54 -21.62 -4.60
CA ILE A 448 9.45 -22.98 -4.05
C ILE A 448 10.25 -23.97 -4.89
N SER A 449 10.11 -23.92 -6.22
CA SER A 449 10.81 -24.86 -7.13
C SER A 449 12.32 -24.72 -7.04
N MET A 450 12.82 -23.55 -6.66
CA MET A 450 14.25 -23.31 -6.40
C MET A 450 14.70 -23.70 -4.98
N GLY A 451 13.84 -24.37 -4.19
CA GLY A 451 14.15 -24.76 -2.81
C GLY A 451 14.06 -23.60 -1.81
N GLY A 452 13.32 -22.54 -2.16
CA GLY A 452 13.13 -21.36 -1.33
C GLY A 452 12.44 -21.65 0.01
N GLU A 453 12.92 -21.02 1.07
CA GLU A 453 12.31 -21.11 2.40
C GLU A 453 10.89 -20.52 2.40
N ARG A 454 9.97 -21.17 3.11
CA ARG A 454 8.56 -20.76 3.18
C ARG A 454 8.30 -19.77 4.31
N ALA A 455 7.39 -18.83 4.07
CA ALA A 455 6.89 -17.90 5.08
C ALA A 455 5.80 -18.56 5.95
N GLN A 456 6.20 -19.60 6.69
CA GLN A 456 5.33 -20.41 7.54
C GLN A 456 5.95 -20.68 8.92
N GLY A 457 5.14 -21.06 9.90
CA GLY A 457 5.58 -21.37 11.25
C GLY A 457 5.64 -20.17 12.21
N GLU A 458 6.53 -20.22 13.18
CA GLU A 458 6.58 -19.23 14.26
C GLU A 458 6.96 -17.82 13.77
N GLY A 459 6.17 -16.83 14.19
CA GLY A 459 6.35 -15.42 13.84
C GLY A 459 5.70 -14.99 12.52
N TRP A 460 5.07 -15.91 11.78
CA TRP A 460 4.31 -15.59 10.56
C TRP A 460 2.81 -15.55 10.86
N SER A 461 2.18 -14.39 10.66
CA SER A 461 0.75 -14.20 10.90
C SER A 461 -0.08 -14.47 9.65
N LYS A 462 -1.05 -15.37 9.79
CA LYS A 462 -2.11 -15.62 8.79
C LYS A 462 -3.11 -14.47 8.75
N ALA A 463 -3.48 -13.94 9.92
CA ALA A 463 -4.41 -12.84 10.07
C ALA A 463 -3.73 -11.47 9.92
N PRO A 464 -4.46 -10.41 9.52
CA PRO A 464 -3.99 -9.04 9.60
C PRO A 464 -3.53 -8.69 11.03
N LEU A 465 -2.40 -8.00 11.14
CA LEU A 465 -1.85 -7.54 12.43
C LEU A 465 -2.30 -6.13 12.81
N LEU A 466 -2.87 -5.40 11.85
CA LEU A 466 -3.47 -4.08 12.04
C LEU A 466 -4.99 -4.19 12.00
N PRO A 467 -5.71 -3.23 12.61
CA PRO A 467 -7.15 -3.07 12.41
C PRO A 467 -7.49 -2.94 10.92
N ARG A 468 -8.75 -3.27 10.55
CA ARG A 468 -9.21 -3.23 9.15
C ARG A 468 -8.97 -1.87 8.47
N ARG A 469 -9.16 -0.77 9.20
CA ARG A 469 -8.87 0.60 8.70
C ARG A 469 -7.38 0.84 8.45
N GLY A 470 -6.50 0.16 9.16
CA GLY A 470 -5.06 0.21 8.90
C GLY A 470 -4.57 -0.65 7.74
N ALA A 471 -5.47 -1.35 7.02
CA ALA A 471 -5.08 -2.16 5.89
C ALA A 471 -4.59 -1.28 4.72
N THR A 472 -3.56 -1.74 4.01
CA THR A 472 -3.11 -1.06 2.79
C THR A 472 -4.03 -1.39 1.61
N GLU A 473 -3.96 -0.58 0.55
CA GLU A 473 -4.64 -0.88 -0.71
C GLU A 473 -4.17 -2.21 -1.32
N THR A 474 -2.89 -2.56 -1.12
CA THR A 474 -2.31 -3.83 -1.60
C THR A 474 -2.83 -5.01 -0.79
N GLU A 475 -2.97 -4.88 0.53
CA GLU A 475 -3.52 -5.93 1.38
C GLU A 475 -4.96 -6.27 0.99
N VAL A 476 -5.78 -5.25 0.71
CA VAL A 476 -7.16 -5.43 0.23
C VAL A 476 -7.21 -6.05 -1.14
N ALA A 477 -6.36 -5.61 -2.08
CA ALA A 477 -6.26 -6.24 -3.40
C ALA A 477 -5.91 -7.73 -3.27
N CYS A 478 -4.92 -8.06 -2.44
CA CYS A 478 -4.53 -9.45 -2.18
C CYS A 478 -5.68 -10.27 -1.57
N PHE A 479 -6.39 -9.72 -0.59
CA PHE A 479 -7.56 -10.36 0.01
C PHE A 479 -8.64 -10.67 -1.03
N LEU A 480 -9.00 -9.70 -1.88
CA LEU A 480 -10.02 -9.88 -2.92
C LEU A 480 -9.59 -10.86 -4.01
N GLU A 481 -8.30 -10.93 -4.32
CA GLU A 481 -7.73 -11.88 -5.29
C GLU A 481 -7.47 -13.27 -4.71
N GLY A 482 -7.64 -13.45 -3.39
CA GLY A 482 -7.27 -14.69 -2.71
C GLY A 482 -5.77 -14.98 -2.83
N THR A 483 -4.92 -13.96 -2.73
CA THR A 483 -3.47 -14.12 -2.68
C THR A 483 -2.95 -13.85 -1.26
N PRO A 484 -1.93 -14.60 -0.81
CA PRO A 484 -1.43 -14.48 0.54
C PRO A 484 -0.68 -13.16 0.75
N VAL A 485 -0.76 -12.64 1.97
CA VAL A 485 0.09 -11.57 2.49
C VAL A 485 0.90 -12.15 3.64
N HIS A 486 2.21 -11.98 3.57
CA HIS A 486 3.15 -12.50 4.55
C HIS A 486 3.49 -11.39 5.55
N ARG A 487 3.21 -11.63 6.83
CA ARG A 487 3.30 -10.63 7.89
C ARG A 487 4.11 -11.15 9.05
N CYS A 488 5.03 -10.34 9.56
CA CYS A 488 5.76 -10.64 10.78
C CYS A 488 5.95 -9.35 11.62
N ALA A 489 5.95 -9.53 12.93
CA ALA A 489 6.18 -8.46 13.89
C ALA A 489 7.42 -8.78 14.73
N PHE A 490 8.14 -7.74 15.11
CA PHE A 490 9.37 -7.85 15.90
C PHE A 490 9.40 -6.80 17.01
N LYS A 491 10.11 -7.12 18.09
CA LYS A 491 10.46 -6.18 19.16
C LYS A 491 11.98 -6.02 19.22
N CYS A 492 12.45 -4.93 19.82
CA CYS A 492 13.88 -4.74 20.11
C CYS A 492 14.40 -5.87 21.01
N LYS A 493 15.62 -6.35 20.76
CA LYS A 493 16.26 -7.43 21.54
C LYS A 493 16.69 -6.98 22.93
#